data_AF-A0AAE9Z0N8-F1
#
_entry.id   AF-A0AAE9Z0N8-F1
#
_cell.length_a   1.000
_cell.length_b   1.000
_cell.length_c   1.000
_cell.angle_alpha   90.00
_cell.angle_beta   90.00
_cell.angle_gamma   90.00
#
_symmetry.space_group_name_H-M   'P 1'
#
loop_
_entity.id
_entity.type
_entity.pdbx_description
1 polymer ?
#
loop_
_entity_poly.entity_id
_entity_poly.type
_entity_poly.pdbx_seq_one_letter_code
_entity_poly.pdbx_strand_id
1 'polypeptide(L)'
;MTTTISASVQSLLTKLKAGAEAEMTAEELLLLSKSVQVLSDNEDFEQALIAVAEGHLDTATAAVANATSAAESANSSLQQSAANLDLIPQVESQLTESVAELKKAVQASLDSRVKTLMGIASIEEGAASADNIRSSAVFAVYDASGDSYLVRPSYTYNTSNTESRRLEYLKLPSSGVSKSTLATHFVYRTTFEQNPETNIYYYGSSAILPLARKGDSEDIEYDIVYSSQSSATSSISAYAGIFCKSAGYTSATKPKIDINATDQWGIQTNTNHNWQNPRVLYDNNKHCLLIVDFDTGLLVEKYRDGNVVTTTEITHGEALQTYVDNGDFTVICFISHRLSWLLAQHRGTSTEETTNNSHVFDYSGFYGVLDGEVKMGSNKYSAHYRFTTDKKLEPLVYSFTSTVAYVSTNAYLTGEVTAALNDMAGNTLGIYRFKASSDYPAQHPGHMASAIVCINPYSQVGILNEHGINHNNTSRYGLGRTCKAF
;
A
#
# COMPACT_ATOMS: atom_id res chain seq x y z
N MET A 1 -37.78 -54.67 -75.02
CA MET A 1 -36.34 -54.52 -75.31
C MET A 1 -35.85 -55.91 -75.65
N THR A 2 -35.27 -56.09 -76.84
CA THR A 2 -34.82 -57.36 -77.40
C THR A 2 -33.73 -57.94 -76.49
N THR A 3 -34.07 -58.97 -75.72
CA THR A 3 -33.16 -59.64 -74.77
C THR A 3 -32.14 -60.45 -75.56
N THR A 4 -30.90 -59.96 -75.55
CA THR A 4 -29.75 -60.68 -76.07
C THR A 4 -28.91 -61.05 -74.87
N ILE A 5 -28.76 -62.35 -74.62
CA ILE A 5 -27.90 -62.93 -73.60
C ILE A 5 -26.57 -62.18 -73.55
N SER A 6 -26.22 -61.67 -72.36
CA SER A 6 -24.97 -60.93 -72.11
C SER A 6 -23.77 -61.61 -72.76
N ALA A 7 -22.92 -60.82 -73.42
CA ALA A 7 -21.75 -61.27 -74.18
C ALA A 7 -20.84 -62.24 -73.41
N SER A 8 -20.89 -62.23 -72.07
CA SER A 8 -20.16 -63.17 -71.20
C SER A 8 -20.71 -64.61 -71.28
N VAL A 9 -22.03 -64.78 -71.31
CA VAL A 9 -22.68 -66.09 -71.46
C VAL A 9 -22.56 -66.56 -72.91
N GLN A 10 -22.68 -65.66 -73.89
CA GLN A 10 -22.32 -65.96 -75.28
C GLN A 10 -20.86 -66.40 -75.44
N SER A 11 -19.92 -65.78 -74.71
CA SER A 11 -18.50 -66.17 -74.69
C SER A 11 -18.28 -67.56 -74.06
N LEU A 12 -18.99 -67.89 -72.98
CA LEU A 12 -18.96 -69.23 -72.37
C LEU A 12 -19.53 -70.30 -73.30
N LEU A 13 -20.66 -70.02 -73.95
CA LEU A 13 -21.29 -70.89 -74.95
C LEU A 13 -20.42 -71.03 -76.19
N THR A 14 -19.74 -69.96 -76.61
CA THR A 14 -18.79 -69.98 -77.74
C THR A 14 -17.54 -70.80 -77.41
N LYS A 15 -17.04 -70.74 -76.17
CA LYS A 15 -15.94 -71.62 -75.71
C LYS A 15 -16.38 -73.09 -75.64
N LEU A 16 -17.63 -73.36 -75.24
CA LEU A 16 -18.19 -74.72 -75.23
C LEU A 16 -18.35 -75.28 -76.66
N LYS A 17 -18.78 -74.43 -77.60
CA LYS A 17 -18.90 -74.76 -79.03
C LYS A 17 -17.53 -74.99 -79.69
N ALA A 18 -16.55 -74.15 -79.39
CA ALA A 18 -15.18 -74.27 -79.88
C ALA A 18 -14.44 -75.52 -79.33
N GLY A 19 -14.80 -75.98 -78.13
CA GLY A 19 -14.24 -77.22 -77.56
C GLY A 19 -14.80 -78.51 -78.18
N ALA A 20 -16.00 -78.44 -78.78
CA ALA A 20 -16.72 -79.58 -79.35
C ALA A 20 -16.43 -79.81 -80.84
N GLU A 21 -16.04 -78.77 -81.59
CA GLU A 21 -15.74 -78.85 -83.03
C GLU A 21 -14.54 -79.73 -83.39
N ALA A 22 -13.68 -80.07 -82.43
CA ALA A 22 -12.45 -80.82 -82.69
C ALA A 22 -12.66 -82.33 -82.93
N GLU A 23 -13.76 -82.94 -82.45
CA GLU A 23 -13.96 -84.40 -82.53
C GLU A 23 -15.40 -84.85 -82.85
N MET A 24 -16.34 -83.93 -83.10
CA MET A 24 -17.76 -84.26 -83.23
C MET A 24 -18.26 -84.23 -84.67
N THR A 25 -19.11 -85.20 -85.00
CA THR A 25 -19.79 -85.22 -86.30
C THR A 25 -20.83 -84.10 -86.37
N ALA A 26 -21.17 -83.67 -87.59
CA ALA A 26 -22.04 -82.51 -87.79
C ALA A 26 -23.40 -82.59 -87.06
N GLU A 27 -23.93 -83.80 -86.86
CA GLU A 27 -25.20 -84.03 -86.16
C GLU A 27 -25.09 -83.88 -84.63
N GLU A 28 -23.95 -84.28 -84.05
CA GLU A 28 -23.71 -84.12 -82.61
C GLU A 28 -23.41 -82.66 -82.26
N LEU A 29 -22.75 -81.93 -83.18
CA LEU A 29 -22.56 -80.49 -83.09
C LEU A 29 -23.91 -79.74 -83.10
N LEU A 30 -24.87 -80.23 -83.89
CA LEU A 30 -26.22 -79.67 -83.97
C LEU A 30 -27.01 -79.89 -82.67
N LEU A 31 -26.88 -81.07 -82.05
CA LEU A 31 -27.57 -81.39 -80.79
C LEU A 31 -27.02 -80.57 -79.62
N LEU A 32 -25.69 -80.47 -79.48
CA LEU A 32 -25.07 -79.62 -78.47
C LEU A 32 -25.49 -78.17 -78.64
N SER A 33 -25.48 -77.67 -79.88
CA SER A 33 -25.95 -76.32 -80.20
C SER A 33 -27.41 -76.11 -79.78
N LYS A 34 -28.28 -77.12 -79.88
CA LYS A 34 -29.69 -77.04 -79.43
C LYS A 34 -29.84 -77.06 -77.92
N SER A 35 -29.10 -77.88 -77.17
CA SER A 35 -29.17 -77.88 -75.71
C SER A 35 -28.62 -76.58 -75.11
N VAL A 36 -27.53 -76.06 -75.70
CA VAL A 36 -27.00 -74.72 -75.47
C VAL A 36 -28.06 -73.66 -75.78
N GLN A 37 -28.76 -73.79 -76.90
CA GLN A 37 -29.86 -72.91 -77.27
C GLN A 37 -31.00 -72.95 -76.23
N VAL A 38 -31.42 -74.12 -75.76
CA VAL A 38 -32.51 -74.24 -74.77
C VAL A 38 -32.14 -73.64 -73.40
N LEU A 39 -30.89 -73.77 -72.96
CA LEU A 39 -30.40 -73.12 -71.74
C LEU A 39 -30.26 -71.61 -71.90
N SER A 40 -29.83 -71.18 -73.08
CA SER A 40 -29.84 -69.79 -73.53
C SER A 40 -31.27 -69.22 -73.52
N ASP A 41 -32.25 -70.01 -73.94
CA ASP A 41 -33.64 -69.61 -74.12
C ASP A 41 -34.50 -69.84 -72.85
N ASN A 42 -33.90 -70.24 -71.70
CA ASN A 42 -34.62 -70.46 -70.44
C ASN A 42 -34.84 -69.14 -69.70
N GLU A 43 -35.95 -68.48 -70.04
CA GLU A 43 -36.35 -67.19 -69.50
C GLU A 43 -36.44 -67.19 -67.96
N ASP A 44 -36.90 -68.28 -67.33
CA ASP A 44 -37.08 -68.35 -65.87
C ASP A 44 -35.76 -68.24 -65.10
N PHE A 45 -34.69 -68.86 -65.61
CA PHE A 45 -33.37 -68.79 -64.99
C PHE A 45 -32.73 -67.40 -65.16
N GLU A 46 -32.86 -66.81 -66.35
CA GLU A 46 -32.40 -65.45 -66.61
C GLU A 46 -33.11 -64.43 -65.71
N GLN A 47 -34.43 -64.52 -65.59
CA GLN A 47 -35.24 -63.64 -64.75
C GLN A 47 -34.89 -63.76 -63.26
N ALA A 48 -34.66 -64.98 -62.75
CA ALA A 48 -34.25 -65.17 -61.34
C ALA A 48 -32.87 -64.55 -61.04
N LEU A 49 -31.93 -64.67 -61.99
CA LEU A 49 -30.58 -64.12 -61.84
C LEU A 49 -30.59 -62.59 -61.93
N ILE A 50 -31.39 -62.02 -62.83
CA ILE A 50 -31.64 -60.57 -62.93
C ILE A 50 -32.26 -60.04 -61.64
N ALA A 51 -33.31 -60.68 -61.10
CA ALA A 51 -34.00 -60.21 -59.91
C ALA A 51 -33.09 -60.16 -58.66
N VAL A 52 -32.21 -61.16 -58.47
CA VAL A 52 -31.23 -61.15 -57.36
C VAL A 52 -30.16 -60.08 -57.59
N ALA A 53 -29.69 -59.92 -58.83
CA ALA A 53 -28.73 -58.86 -59.16
C ALA A 53 -29.33 -57.46 -58.94
N GLU A 54 -30.57 -57.23 -59.37
CA GLU A 54 -31.32 -55.99 -59.14
C GLU A 54 -31.53 -55.73 -57.65
N GLY A 55 -31.96 -56.73 -56.86
CA GLY A 55 -32.12 -56.58 -55.41
C GLY A 55 -30.81 -56.25 -54.67
N HIS A 56 -29.69 -56.86 -55.07
CA HIS A 56 -28.36 -56.51 -54.56
C HIS A 56 -27.92 -55.12 -55.01
N LEU A 57 -28.17 -54.74 -56.27
CA LEU A 57 -27.86 -53.42 -56.80
C LEU A 57 -28.69 -52.32 -56.14
N ASP A 58 -29.97 -52.57 -55.87
CA ASP A 58 -30.86 -51.63 -55.16
C ASP A 58 -30.42 -51.45 -53.71
N THR A 59 -30.09 -52.53 -53.02
CA THR A 59 -29.57 -52.48 -51.64
C THR A 59 -28.23 -51.74 -51.59
N ALA A 60 -27.32 -52.01 -52.54
CA ALA A 60 -26.05 -51.31 -52.64
C ALA A 60 -26.25 -49.82 -52.98
N THR A 61 -27.18 -49.51 -53.88
CA THR A 61 -27.52 -48.12 -54.25
C THR A 61 -28.08 -47.35 -53.07
N ALA A 62 -29.01 -47.95 -52.31
CA ALA A 62 -29.56 -47.34 -51.10
C ALA A 62 -28.48 -47.13 -50.01
N ALA A 63 -27.59 -48.10 -49.82
CA ALA A 63 -26.48 -47.98 -48.87
C ALA A 63 -25.51 -46.85 -49.25
N VAL A 64 -25.17 -46.73 -50.54
CA VAL A 64 -24.32 -45.64 -51.06
C VAL A 64 -25.00 -44.28 -50.90
N ALA A 65 -26.30 -44.17 -51.19
CA ALA A 65 -27.06 -42.92 -51.03
C ALA A 65 -27.10 -42.46 -49.56
N ASN A 66 -27.33 -43.39 -48.63
CA ASN A 66 -27.32 -43.10 -47.19
C ASN A 66 -25.93 -42.71 -46.69
N ALA A 67 -24.88 -43.41 -47.12
CA ALA A 67 -23.50 -43.07 -46.77
C ALA A 67 -23.10 -41.69 -47.31
N THR A 68 -23.55 -41.34 -48.51
CA THR A 68 -23.31 -40.03 -49.13
C THR A 68 -23.98 -38.93 -48.32
N SER A 69 -25.25 -39.09 -47.97
CA SER A 69 -26.00 -38.12 -47.17
C SER A 69 -25.39 -37.91 -45.77
N ALA A 70 -24.92 -38.99 -45.15
CA ALA A 70 -24.22 -38.94 -43.87
C ALA A 70 -22.87 -38.22 -43.98
N ALA A 71 -22.11 -38.47 -45.06
CA ALA A 71 -20.85 -37.79 -45.33
C ALA A 71 -21.05 -36.28 -45.59
N GLU A 72 -22.08 -35.88 -46.32
CA GLU A 72 -22.43 -34.47 -46.54
C GLU A 72 -22.79 -33.75 -45.24
N SER A 73 -23.56 -34.42 -44.38
CA SER A 73 -23.94 -33.89 -43.06
C SER A 73 -22.72 -33.74 -42.13
N ALA A 74 -21.83 -34.75 -42.11
CA ALA A 74 -20.57 -34.69 -41.38
C ALA A 74 -19.65 -33.59 -41.91
N ASN A 75 -19.55 -33.45 -43.24
CA ASN A 75 -18.76 -32.40 -43.88
C ASN A 75 -19.28 -31.00 -43.51
N SER A 76 -20.60 -30.80 -43.53
CA SER A 76 -21.22 -29.53 -43.11
C SER A 76 -20.92 -29.21 -41.63
N SER A 77 -20.95 -30.22 -40.77
CA SER A 77 -20.65 -30.07 -39.33
C SER A 77 -19.16 -29.76 -39.09
N LEU A 78 -18.26 -30.37 -39.87
CA LEU A 78 -16.83 -30.10 -39.86
C LEU A 78 -16.51 -28.69 -40.37
N GLN A 79 -17.19 -28.23 -41.43
CA GLN A 79 -17.04 -26.86 -41.94
C GLN A 79 -17.45 -25.81 -40.89
N GLN A 80 -18.56 -26.05 -40.18
CA GLN A 80 -18.98 -25.17 -39.08
C GLN A 80 -17.99 -25.19 -37.91
N SER A 81 -17.46 -26.36 -37.57
CA SER A 81 -16.45 -26.50 -36.51
C SER A 81 -15.14 -25.81 -36.89
N ALA A 82 -14.70 -25.92 -38.15
CA ALA A 82 -13.53 -25.21 -38.67
C ALA A 82 -13.73 -23.69 -38.63
N ALA A 83 -14.91 -23.19 -39.04
CA ALA A 83 -15.23 -21.76 -38.96
C ALA A 83 -15.22 -21.23 -37.51
N ASN A 84 -15.68 -22.04 -36.54
CA ASN A 84 -15.58 -21.68 -35.12
C ASN A 84 -14.14 -21.67 -34.60
N LEU A 85 -13.28 -22.59 -35.08
CA LEU A 85 -11.85 -22.60 -34.74
C LEU A 85 -11.11 -21.39 -35.33
N ASP A 86 -11.48 -20.93 -36.53
CA ASP A 86 -10.92 -19.74 -37.16
C ASP A 86 -11.24 -18.43 -36.40
N LEU A 87 -12.21 -18.45 -35.49
CA LEU A 87 -12.49 -17.33 -34.58
C LEU A 87 -11.52 -17.27 -33.39
N ILE A 88 -10.82 -18.36 -33.06
CA ILE A 88 -9.90 -18.41 -31.91
C ILE A 88 -8.80 -17.34 -32.01
N PRO A 89 -8.10 -17.16 -33.14
CA PRO A 89 -7.11 -16.08 -33.28
C PRO A 89 -7.70 -14.68 -33.07
N GLN A 90 -8.94 -14.44 -33.51
CA GLN A 90 -9.61 -13.16 -33.33
C GLN A 90 -9.94 -12.91 -31.85
N VAL A 91 -10.45 -13.93 -31.15
CA VAL A 91 -10.73 -13.87 -29.70
C VAL A 91 -9.43 -13.68 -28.92
N GLU A 92 -8.34 -14.36 -29.29
CA GLU A 92 -7.03 -14.21 -28.66
C GLU A 92 -6.46 -12.79 -28.85
N SER A 93 -6.60 -12.22 -30.06
CA SER A 93 -6.19 -10.85 -30.36
C SER A 93 -7.01 -9.84 -29.52
N GLN A 94 -8.34 -9.97 -29.52
CA GLN A 94 -9.24 -9.11 -28.74
C GLN A 94 -8.97 -9.19 -27.24
N LEU A 95 -8.70 -10.40 -26.72
CA LEU A 95 -8.34 -10.61 -25.32
C LEU A 95 -7.01 -9.95 -24.98
N THR A 96 -6.01 -10.09 -25.85
CA THR A 96 -4.68 -9.48 -25.67
C THR A 96 -4.78 -7.95 -25.63
N GLU A 97 -5.53 -7.36 -26.56
CA GLU A 97 -5.81 -5.93 -26.57
C GLU A 97 -6.56 -5.48 -25.32
N SER A 98 -7.62 -6.18 -24.92
CA SER A 98 -8.41 -5.88 -23.72
C SER A 98 -7.56 -5.94 -22.45
N VAL A 99 -6.65 -6.92 -22.33
CA VAL A 99 -5.72 -7.04 -21.19
C VAL A 99 -4.71 -5.89 -21.19
N ALA A 100 -4.21 -5.47 -22.35
CA ALA A 100 -3.30 -4.34 -22.47
C ALA A 100 -3.99 -3.01 -22.10
N GLU A 101 -5.24 -2.81 -22.54
CA GLU A 101 -6.06 -1.66 -22.16
C GLU A 101 -6.39 -1.66 -20.67
N LEU A 102 -6.75 -2.80 -20.10
CA LEU A 102 -6.99 -2.95 -18.67
C LEU A 102 -5.72 -2.59 -17.87
N LYS A 103 -4.55 -3.07 -18.28
CA LYS A 103 -3.27 -2.72 -17.64
C LYS A 103 -3.01 -1.22 -17.68
N LYS A 104 -3.23 -0.57 -18.82
CA LYS A 104 -3.09 0.89 -18.96
C LYS A 104 -4.09 1.64 -18.07
N ALA A 105 -5.36 1.21 -18.05
CA ALA A 105 -6.40 1.83 -17.23
C ALA A 105 -6.11 1.70 -15.73
N VAL A 106 -5.64 0.52 -15.29
CA VAL A 106 -5.21 0.29 -13.91
C VAL A 106 -3.99 1.16 -13.57
N GLN A 107 -2.99 1.23 -14.45
CA GLN A 107 -1.80 2.07 -14.23
C GLN A 107 -2.17 3.56 -14.15
N ALA A 108 -3.00 4.05 -15.08
CA ALA A 108 -3.47 5.43 -15.06
C ALA A 108 -4.28 5.76 -13.79
N SER A 109 -5.11 4.83 -13.34
CA SER A 109 -5.84 4.93 -12.07
C SER A 109 -4.88 5.03 -10.87
N LEU A 110 -3.86 4.18 -10.80
CA LEU A 110 -2.84 4.23 -9.76
C LEU A 110 -2.05 5.54 -9.78
N ASP A 111 -1.62 5.98 -10.97
CA ASP A 111 -0.86 7.22 -11.12
C ASP A 111 -1.69 8.44 -10.73
N SER A 112 -2.99 8.46 -11.03
CA SER A 112 -3.90 9.54 -10.61
C SER A 112 -4.07 9.68 -9.09
N ARG A 113 -3.73 8.63 -8.32
CA ARG A 113 -3.79 8.66 -6.85
C ARG A 113 -2.52 9.24 -6.22
N VAL A 114 -1.42 9.29 -6.97
CA VAL A 114 -0.14 9.82 -6.49
C VAL A 114 -0.05 11.30 -6.82
N LYS A 115 -0.06 12.13 -5.79
CA LYS A 115 -0.03 13.59 -5.94
C LYS A 115 1.40 14.11 -5.88
N THR A 116 1.74 15.01 -6.78
CA THR A 116 3.10 15.56 -6.83
C THR A 116 3.21 16.74 -5.87
N LEU A 117 4.20 16.69 -4.98
CA LEU A 117 4.50 17.78 -4.05
C LEU A 117 5.43 18.79 -4.68
N MET A 118 5.06 20.05 -4.51
CA MET A 118 5.90 21.19 -4.87
C MET A 118 6.16 22.04 -3.64
N GLY A 119 7.41 22.44 -3.43
CA GLY A 119 7.78 23.40 -2.41
C GLY A 119 7.16 24.77 -2.68
N ILE A 120 6.63 25.43 -1.66
CA ILE A 120 5.98 26.75 -1.75
C ILE A 120 6.89 27.83 -1.18
N ALA A 121 7.15 27.80 0.13
CA ALA A 121 7.85 28.86 0.83
C ALA A 121 8.92 28.27 1.75
N SER A 122 10.11 28.88 1.74
CA SER A 122 11.15 28.57 2.74
C SER A 122 10.66 28.97 4.13
N ILE A 123 10.79 28.06 5.09
CA ILE A 123 10.46 28.28 6.50
C ILE A 123 11.69 28.25 7.40
N GLU A 124 12.86 28.03 6.81
CA GLU A 124 14.16 28.03 7.45
C GLU A 124 15.19 28.70 6.56
N GLU A 125 16.23 29.24 7.19
CA GLU A 125 17.38 29.82 6.51
C GLU A 125 18.49 28.77 6.40
N GLY A 126 18.99 28.56 5.17
CA GLY A 126 20.07 27.62 4.93
C GLY A 126 21.38 28.09 5.57
N ALA A 127 22.05 27.20 6.32
CA ALA A 127 23.34 27.47 6.96
C ALA A 127 24.38 26.38 6.66
N ALA A 128 25.66 26.74 6.58
CA ALA A 128 26.73 25.78 6.26
C ALA A 128 27.21 24.92 7.45
N SER A 129 26.76 25.22 8.67
CA SER A 129 27.16 24.47 9.88
C SER A 129 26.19 23.31 10.15
N ALA A 130 26.75 22.11 10.36
CA ALA A 130 26.03 20.89 10.73
C ALA A 130 25.27 21.02 12.06
N ASP A 131 25.60 22.00 12.89
CA ASP A 131 24.84 22.26 14.10
C ASP A 131 23.46 22.87 13.80
N ASN A 132 23.21 23.39 12.59
CA ASN A 132 21.89 23.90 12.17
C ASN A 132 21.03 22.82 11.49
N ILE A 133 21.43 21.56 11.55
CA ILE A 133 20.62 20.47 11.05
C ILE A 133 19.35 20.33 11.89
N ARG A 134 18.24 20.04 11.21
CA ARG A 134 16.94 19.75 11.84
C ARG A 134 16.68 18.25 11.90
N SER A 135 15.85 17.85 12.85
CA SER A 135 15.26 16.52 12.80
C SER A 135 14.35 16.38 11.57
N SER A 136 14.37 15.21 10.94
CA SER A 136 13.33 14.80 9.97
C SER A 136 12.13 14.12 10.64
N ALA A 137 12.22 13.84 11.94
CA ALA A 137 11.13 13.30 12.74
C ALA A 137 10.13 14.37 13.14
N VAL A 138 8.85 14.00 13.28
CA VAL A 138 7.81 14.88 13.82
C VAL A 138 6.76 14.13 14.62
N PHE A 139 6.16 14.86 15.56
CA PHE A 139 4.80 14.58 16.00
C PHE A 139 3.87 15.49 15.20
N ALA A 140 2.83 14.95 14.59
CA ALA A 140 1.91 15.70 13.74
C ALA A 140 0.45 15.35 14.07
N VAL A 141 -0.39 16.38 14.21
CA VAL A 141 -1.85 16.26 14.18
C VAL A 141 -2.35 17.01 12.95
N TYR A 142 -3.09 16.31 12.09
CA TYR A 142 -3.74 16.86 10.91
C TYR A 142 -5.18 17.19 11.23
N ASP A 143 -5.49 18.47 11.33
CA ASP A 143 -6.84 18.94 11.63
C ASP A 143 -7.73 18.89 10.38
N ALA A 144 -8.99 18.51 10.56
CA ALA A 144 -9.98 18.46 9.47
C ALA A 144 -10.26 19.83 8.82
N SER A 145 -9.95 20.94 9.50
CA SER A 145 -9.95 22.28 8.88
C SER A 145 -8.88 22.46 7.80
N GLY A 146 -7.93 21.53 7.71
CA GLY A 146 -6.80 21.57 6.79
C GLY A 146 -5.51 22.13 7.41
N ASP A 147 -5.57 22.66 8.63
CA ASP A 147 -4.38 23.08 9.35
C ASP A 147 -3.62 21.87 9.93
N SER A 148 -2.32 21.99 10.14
CA SER A 148 -1.51 20.95 10.81
C SER A 148 -0.79 21.52 12.02
N TYR A 149 -0.70 20.72 13.07
CA TYR A 149 -0.03 21.07 14.31
C TYR A 149 1.11 20.10 14.55
N LEU A 150 2.31 20.63 14.75
CA LEU A 150 3.55 19.87 14.64
C LEU A 150 4.48 20.14 15.82
N VAL A 151 5.10 19.09 16.33
CA VAL A 151 6.32 19.18 17.15
C VAL A 151 7.50 18.76 16.27
N ARG A 152 8.48 19.64 16.12
CA ARG A 152 9.74 19.36 15.41
C ARG A 152 10.88 19.26 16.44
N PRO A 153 11.33 18.04 16.78
CA PRO A 153 12.39 17.80 17.75
C PRO A 153 13.67 18.58 17.46
N SER A 154 14.40 18.87 18.53
CA SER A 154 15.75 19.40 18.44
C SER A 154 16.71 18.35 17.89
N TYR A 155 17.72 18.81 17.13
CA TYR A 155 18.87 18.02 16.76
C TYR A 155 20.15 18.87 16.83
N THR A 156 21.27 18.23 17.16
CA THR A 156 22.61 18.82 17.11
C THR A 156 23.60 17.74 16.69
N TYR A 157 24.51 18.10 15.79
CA TYR A 157 25.63 17.27 15.35
C TYR A 157 26.74 17.23 16.43
N ASN A 158 26.90 18.31 17.20
CA ASN A 158 27.90 18.43 18.26
C ASN A 158 27.38 17.93 19.63
N THR A 159 28.21 17.18 20.36
CA THR A 159 27.91 16.46 21.61
C THR A 159 28.22 17.25 22.87
N SER A 160 28.63 18.52 22.79
CA SER A 160 28.90 19.34 23.99
C SER A 160 27.67 19.37 24.89
N ASN A 161 27.80 18.75 26.06
CA ASN A 161 26.72 18.29 26.95
C ASN A 161 25.83 19.38 27.56
N THR A 162 25.93 20.63 27.13
CA THR A 162 25.24 21.77 27.73
C THR A 162 24.13 22.36 26.88
N GLU A 163 24.06 22.21 25.56
CA GLU A 163 23.01 22.86 24.75
C GLU A 163 22.59 22.00 23.54
N SER A 164 21.29 21.87 23.32
CA SER A 164 20.70 21.37 22.08
C SER A 164 19.82 22.48 21.47
N ARG A 165 19.81 22.52 20.14
CA ARG A 165 19.12 23.52 19.31
C ARG A 165 17.61 23.61 19.60
N ARG A 166 16.92 24.49 18.89
CA ARG A 166 15.50 24.77 19.11
C ARG A 166 14.59 23.57 18.81
N LEU A 167 13.82 23.16 19.81
CA LEU A 167 12.55 22.47 19.65
C LEU A 167 11.51 23.50 19.17
N GLU A 168 10.69 23.13 18.18
CA GLU A 168 9.65 24.01 17.64
C GLU A 168 8.28 23.36 17.70
N TYR A 169 7.29 24.17 18.10
CA TYR A 169 5.87 23.84 18.05
C TYR A 169 5.22 24.77 17.04
N LEU A 170 4.66 24.19 15.99
CA LEU A 170 4.25 24.95 14.82
C LEU A 170 2.81 24.64 14.44
N LYS A 171 2.15 25.66 13.91
CA LYS A 171 0.93 25.54 13.11
C LYS A 171 1.29 25.78 11.64
N LEU A 172 0.90 24.86 10.78
CA LEU A 172 0.96 24.99 9.33
C LEU A 172 -0.46 25.25 8.81
N PRO A 173 -0.76 26.47 8.31
CA PRO A 173 -2.07 26.79 7.78
C PRO A 173 -2.36 25.99 6.50
N SER A 174 -3.63 25.70 6.25
CA SER A 174 -4.14 25.01 5.05
C SER A 174 -3.75 25.66 3.71
N SER A 175 -3.32 26.92 3.72
CA SER A 175 -2.81 27.63 2.55
C SER A 175 -1.38 27.23 2.16
N GLY A 176 -0.56 26.77 3.12
CA GLY A 176 0.84 26.41 2.90
C GLY A 176 1.79 27.57 2.62
N VAL A 177 1.34 28.83 2.71
CA VAL A 177 2.16 30.00 2.35
C VAL A 177 3.18 30.39 3.42
N SER A 178 3.04 29.89 4.64
CA SER A 178 3.92 30.19 5.77
C SER A 178 3.78 29.14 6.87
N LYS A 179 4.53 29.31 7.97
CA LYS A 179 4.28 28.64 9.25
C LYS A 179 4.00 29.67 10.34
N SER A 180 3.25 29.29 11.36
CA SER A 180 3.13 30.02 12.62
C SER A 180 3.85 29.26 13.72
N THR A 181 4.67 29.96 14.52
CA THR A 181 5.37 29.34 15.66
C THR A 181 4.56 29.58 16.93
N LEU A 182 4.09 28.50 17.56
CA LEU A 182 3.29 28.55 18.78
C LEU A 182 4.20 28.64 20.02
N ALA A 183 5.32 27.92 19.99
CA ALA A 183 6.39 28.03 20.97
C ALA A 183 7.71 27.54 20.38
N THR A 184 8.81 27.97 20.98
CA THR A 184 10.13 27.41 20.71
C THR A 184 10.94 27.37 21.99
N HIS A 185 11.64 26.26 22.21
CA HIS A 185 12.46 26.07 23.41
C HIS A 185 13.85 25.62 23.02
N PHE A 186 14.83 26.07 23.79
CA PHE A 186 16.14 25.47 23.82
C PHE A 186 16.13 24.25 24.73
N VAL A 187 16.85 23.21 24.32
CA VAL A 187 16.84 21.90 24.98
C VAL A 187 18.14 21.72 25.75
N TYR A 188 18.05 21.55 27.07
CA TYR A 188 19.18 21.52 27.99
C TYR A 188 19.21 20.25 28.85
N ARG A 189 20.40 19.69 29.12
CA ARG A 189 20.51 18.54 30.04
C ARG A 189 20.26 18.90 31.50
N THR A 190 20.55 20.13 31.89
CA THR A 190 20.62 20.56 33.30
C THR A 190 19.77 21.78 33.62
N THR A 191 19.16 22.43 32.63
CA THR A 191 18.39 23.65 32.80
C THR A 191 16.94 23.41 32.40
N PHE A 192 16.01 23.82 33.26
CA PHE A 192 14.58 23.68 33.02
C PHE A 192 13.83 24.81 33.72
N GLU A 193 12.82 25.30 33.03
CA GLU A 193 11.84 26.22 33.57
C GLU A 193 10.55 25.45 33.84
N GLN A 194 10.00 25.60 35.05
CA GLN A 194 8.76 24.92 35.44
C GLN A 194 7.66 25.18 34.41
N ASN A 195 7.40 26.45 34.09
CA ASN A 195 6.53 26.86 33.00
C ASN A 195 7.42 27.30 31.83
N PRO A 196 7.89 26.37 30.99
CA PRO A 196 8.94 26.68 30.05
C PRO A 196 8.44 27.68 29.01
N GLU A 197 9.06 28.85 29.02
CA GLU A 197 8.96 29.84 27.94
C GLU A 197 10.16 29.73 27.02
N THR A 198 11.31 29.34 27.56
CA THR A 198 12.56 29.30 26.82
C THR A 198 13.32 27.98 26.95
N ASN A 199 13.31 27.33 28.13
CA ASN A 199 14.22 26.22 28.42
C ASN A 199 13.51 24.96 28.90
N ILE A 200 13.81 23.83 28.27
CA ILE A 200 13.26 22.51 28.64
C ILE A 200 14.35 21.47 28.81
N TYR A 201 14.02 20.40 29.54
CA TYR A 201 14.93 19.28 29.69
C TYR A 201 15.14 18.51 28.39
N TYR A 202 16.39 18.09 28.19
CA TYR A 202 16.82 17.14 27.19
C TYR A 202 16.09 15.80 27.30
N TYR A 203 15.99 15.27 28.53
CA TYR A 203 15.32 14.02 28.81
C TYR A 203 13.83 14.30 28.96
N GLY A 204 13.17 14.57 27.85
CA GLY A 204 11.75 14.84 27.87
C GLY A 204 11.15 14.55 26.51
N SER A 205 9.84 14.64 26.46
CA SER A 205 9.08 14.46 25.25
C SER A 205 7.84 15.35 25.29
N SER A 206 7.27 15.59 24.13
CA SER A 206 6.10 16.45 24.04
C SER A 206 5.18 16.03 22.91
N ALA A 207 3.96 16.55 22.97
CA ALA A 207 2.95 16.46 21.95
C ALA A 207 2.27 17.84 21.81
N ILE A 208 1.61 18.05 20.68
CA ILE A 208 0.67 19.16 20.50
C ILE A 208 -0.70 18.56 20.21
N LEU A 209 -1.67 18.83 21.07
CA LEU A 209 -2.93 18.10 21.08
C LEU A 209 -4.12 19.06 21.08
N PRO A 210 -5.21 18.71 20.38
CA PRO A 210 -6.49 19.39 20.58
C PRO A 210 -6.97 19.06 21.99
N LEU A 211 -7.06 20.06 22.87
CA LEU A 211 -7.53 19.90 24.23
C LEU A 211 -8.71 20.82 24.50
N ALA A 212 -9.73 20.29 25.16
CA ALA A 212 -10.86 21.07 25.63
C ALA A 212 -10.49 21.93 26.84
N ARG A 213 -11.34 22.92 27.09
CA ARG A 213 -11.40 23.64 28.35
C ARG A 213 -12.10 22.79 29.43
N LYS A 214 -11.65 22.89 30.67
CA LYS A 214 -12.29 22.22 31.81
C LYS A 214 -13.75 22.67 31.93
N GLY A 215 -14.66 21.69 31.88
CA GLY A 215 -16.10 21.92 32.00
C GLY A 215 -16.81 22.29 30.69
N ASP A 216 -16.08 22.39 29.57
CA ASP A 216 -16.64 22.60 28.24
C ASP A 216 -15.87 21.79 27.19
N SER A 217 -16.40 20.61 26.86
CA SER A 217 -15.79 19.71 25.87
C SER A 217 -15.82 20.26 24.45
N GLU A 218 -16.67 21.25 24.14
CA GLU A 218 -16.78 21.79 22.78
C GLU A 218 -15.75 22.88 22.48
N ASP A 219 -15.22 23.53 23.53
CA ASP A 219 -14.19 24.57 23.45
C ASP A 219 -12.78 23.93 23.35
N ILE A 220 -12.43 23.50 22.14
CA ILE A 220 -11.19 22.78 21.82
C ILE A 220 -10.16 23.72 21.20
N GLU A 221 -8.96 23.76 21.78
CA GLU A 221 -7.80 24.44 21.19
C GLU A 221 -6.56 23.57 21.27
N TYR A 222 -5.60 23.82 20.39
CA TYR A 222 -4.34 23.10 20.42
C TYR A 222 -3.41 23.65 21.49
N ASP A 223 -3.05 22.80 22.47
CA ASP A 223 -2.07 23.15 23.49
C ASP A 223 -0.88 22.17 23.46
N ILE A 224 0.23 22.63 24.01
CA ILE A 224 1.46 21.84 24.11
C ILE A 224 1.43 21.06 25.40
N VAL A 225 1.68 19.76 25.32
CA VAL A 225 1.81 18.89 26.50
C VAL A 225 3.24 18.41 26.62
N TYR A 226 3.83 18.60 27.79
CA TYR A 226 5.17 18.14 28.11
C TYR A 226 5.13 16.92 29.01
N SER A 227 6.04 15.98 28.77
CA SER A 227 6.49 14.96 29.72
C SER A 227 7.96 15.25 30.01
N SER A 228 8.27 15.62 31.24
CA SER A 228 9.60 16.13 31.62
C SER A 228 10.34 15.18 32.56
N GLN A 229 11.64 14.99 32.32
CA GLN A 229 12.54 14.22 33.17
C GLN A 229 13.90 14.94 33.29
N SER A 230 14.43 15.02 34.50
CA SER A 230 15.68 15.77 34.73
C SER A 230 16.94 15.00 34.32
N SER A 231 16.82 13.70 34.07
CA SER A 231 17.96 12.82 33.75
C SER A 231 17.50 11.57 32.98
N ALA A 232 18.45 10.74 32.53
CA ALA A 232 18.16 9.53 31.76
C ALA A 232 17.55 8.37 32.59
N THR A 233 17.50 8.48 33.92
CA THR A 233 17.01 7.41 34.81
C THR A 233 15.49 7.40 34.86
N SER A 234 14.89 6.21 34.82
CA SER A 234 13.45 5.99 35.01
C SER A 234 12.96 6.12 36.46
N SER A 235 13.80 6.65 37.37
CA SER A 235 13.39 6.90 38.75
C SER A 235 12.32 7.99 38.83
N ILE A 236 11.31 7.77 39.67
CA ILE A 236 10.25 8.75 39.93
C ILE A 236 10.76 10.09 40.46
N SER A 237 11.90 10.11 41.16
CA SER A 237 12.50 11.35 41.67
C SER A 237 13.04 12.23 40.55
N ALA A 238 13.41 11.63 39.41
CA ALA A 238 13.84 12.34 38.21
C ALA A 238 12.67 12.71 37.28
N TYR A 239 11.54 12.01 37.38
CA TYR A 239 10.36 12.25 36.56
C TYR A 239 9.49 13.37 37.13
N ALA A 240 9.39 14.48 36.39
CA ALA A 240 8.64 15.67 36.80
C ALA A 240 7.13 15.49 36.64
N GLY A 241 6.70 14.65 35.70
CA GLY A 241 5.30 14.46 35.35
C GLY A 241 4.94 14.98 33.98
N ILE A 242 3.65 14.90 33.67
CA ILE A 242 3.03 15.40 32.45
C ILE A 242 2.21 16.64 32.80
N PHE A 243 2.32 17.70 32.01
CA PHE A 243 1.57 18.95 32.19
C PHE A 243 1.29 19.65 30.86
N CYS A 244 0.18 20.40 30.81
CA CYS A 244 -0.18 21.26 29.68
C CYS A 244 0.52 22.62 29.85
N LYS A 245 0.98 23.22 28.75
CA LYS A 245 1.66 24.53 28.77
C LYS A 245 0.75 25.59 29.36
N SER A 246 -0.51 25.63 28.96
CA SER A 246 -1.44 26.69 29.35
C SER A 246 -1.91 26.56 30.81
N ALA A 247 -2.02 25.33 31.32
CA ALA A 247 -2.30 25.06 32.73
C ALA A 247 -1.08 25.26 33.65
N GLY A 248 0.13 25.18 33.10
CA GLY A 248 1.39 25.33 33.81
C GLY A 248 1.83 24.09 34.61
N TYR A 249 3.07 24.11 35.09
CA TYR A 249 3.77 23.04 35.80
C TYR A 249 3.10 22.59 37.08
N THR A 250 2.39 23.49 37.77
CA THR A 250 1.66 23.15 38.99
C THR A 250 0.53 22.17 38.71
N SER A 251 0.12 22.02 37.45
CA SER A 251 -0.80 20.98 37.00
C SER A 251 -0.11 19.64 36.74
N ALA A 252 1.21 19.48 36.94
CA ALA A 252 1.92 18.25 36.63
C ALA A 252 1.35 17.04 37.38
N THR A 253 1.17 15.96 36.65
CA THR A 253 0.71 14.67 37.19
C THR A 253 1.71 13.60 36.80
N LYS A 254 2.14 12.80 37.77
CA LYS A 254 3.01 11.64 37.51
C LYS A 254 2.12 10.43 37.29
N PRO A 255 2.23 9.71 36.16
CA PRO A 255 1.45 8.51 35.95
C PRO A 255 1.92 7.44 36.94
N LYS A 256 1.00 6.63 37.45
CA LYS A 256 1.30 5.44 38.23
C LYS A 256 2.06 4.44 37.35
N ILE A 257 3.17 3.92 37.86
CA ILE A 257 4.08 3.06 37.10
C ILE A 257 3.38 1.74 36.75
N ASP A 258 3.56 1.30 35.50
CA ASP A 258 3.13 0.01 34.95
C ASP A 258 1.62 -0.26 35.01
N ILE A 259 0.80 0.79 35.15
CA ILE A 259 -0.65 0.73 34.94
C ILE A 259 -0.92 1.12 33.48
N ASN A 260 -0.89 0.12 32.60
CA ASN A 260 -1.04 0.32 31.16
C ASN A 260 -2.34 -0.28 30.63
N ALA A 261 -2.85 0.30 29.55
CA ALA A 261 -4.01 -0.16 28.80
C ALA A 261 -3.78 0.05 27.31
N THR A 262 -4.46 -0.75 26.50
CA THR A 262 -4.41 -0.74 25.05
C THR A 262 -5.67 -0.08 24.50
N ASP A 263 -5.51 0.89 23.60
CA ASP A 263 -6.65 1.50 22.92
C ASP A 263 -7.26 0.57 21.85
N GLN A 264 -8.36 1.04 21.26
CA GLN A 264 -9.07 0.37 20.16
C GLN A 264 -8.20 0.13 18.90
N TRP A 265 -7.04 0.79 18.79
CA TRP A 265 -6.10 0.65 17.68
C TRP A 265 -4.96 -0.35 17.96
N GLY A 266 -4.98 -0.99 19.13
CA GLY A 266 -3.94 -1.93 19.55
C GLY A 266 -2.67 -1.26 20.10
N ILE A 267 -2.71 0.04 20.40
CA ILE A 267 -1.57 0.79 20.93
C ILE A 267 -1.67 0.82 22.45
N GLN A 268 -0.62 0.33 23.13
CA GLN A 268 -0.55 0.33 24.59
C GLN A 268 0.07 1.61 25.14
N THR A 269 -0.50 2.12 26.25
CA THR A 269 0.15 3.15 27.07
C THR A 269 1.47 2.65 27.67
N ASN A 270 2.31 3.60 28.08
CA ASN A 270 3.59 3.31 28.70
C ASN A 270 3.91 4.38 29.73
N THR A 271 3.83 3.96 31.00
CA THR A 271 3.92 4.82 32.18
C THR A 271 5.14 4.49 33.04
N ASN A 272 6.14 3.79 32.51
CA ASN A 272 7.34 3.33 33.23
C ASN A 272 8.36 4.44 33.60
N HIS A 273 7.97 5.70 33.43
CA HIS A 273 8.81 6.90 33.63
C HIS A 273 10.09 6.90 32.80
N ASN A 274 10.19 6.18 31.68
CA ASN A 274 11.29 6.33 30.74
C ASN A 274 10.97 7.46 29.75
N TRP A 275 11.74 8.55 29.76
CA TRP A 275 11.60 9.67 28.81
C TRP A 275 11.58 9.26 27.34
N GLN A 276 12.14 8.08 27.01
CA GLN A 276 12.22 7.62 25.63
C GLN A 276 10.87 7.29 25.03
N ASN A 277 9.88 6.84 25.81
CA ASN A 277 8.64 6.30 25.25
C ASN A 277 7.39 6.51 26.14
N PRO A 278 7.14 7.73 26.66
CA PRO A 278 5.92 7.95 27.41
C PRO A 278 4.70 7.93 26.48
N ARG A 279 3.68 7.17 26.88
CA ARG A 279 2.42 7.06 26.15
C ARG A 279 1.25 7.10 27.11
N VAL A 280 0.27 7.95 26.84
CA VAL A 280 -0.89 8.18 27.72
C VAL A 280 -2.18 8.23 26.92
N LEU A 281 -3.32 8.08 27.59
CA LEU A 281 -4.63 8.07 26.97
C LEU A 281 -5.11 9.50 26.69
N TYR A 282 -5.76 9.67 25.55
CA TYR A 282 -6.57 10.82 25.18
C TYR A 282 -8.03 10.38 25.09
N ASP A 283 -8.92 11.07 25.77
CA ASP A 283 -10.37 10.85 25.74
C ASP A 283 -10.98 11.62 24.55
N ASN A 284 -11.53 10.90 23.57
CA ASN A 284 -12.13 11.51 22.37
C ASN A 284 -13.48 12.19 22.64
N ASN A 285 -14.14 11.93 23.77
CA ASN A 285 -15.41 12.58 24.11
C ASN A 285 -15.20 13.85 24.92
N LYS A 286 -14.20 13.84 25.82
CA LYS A 286 -13.88 14.98 26.68
C LYS A 286 -12.78 15.87 26.12
N HIS A 287 -12.04 15.38 25.13
CA HIS A 287 -10.85 16.03 24.55
C HIS A 287 -9.82 16.42 25.62
N CYS A 288 -9.49 15.47 26.50
CA CYS A 288 -8.54 15.66 27.58
C CYS A 288 -7.57 14.47 27.66
N LEU A 289 -6.40 14.67 28.27
CA LEU A 289 -5.52 13.56 28.59
C LEU A 289 -5.97 12.88 29.89
N LEU A 290 -5.86 11.56 29.94
CA LEU A 290 -6.14 10.77 31.14
C LEU A 290 -4.86 10.17 31.70
N ILE A 291 -4.65 10.38 33.00
CA ILE A 291 -3.51 9.87 33.74
C ILE A 291 -3.99 9.26 35.05
N VAL A 292 -3.58 8.03 35.35
CA VAL A 292 -3.72 7.48 36.71
C VAL A 292 -2.61 8.09 37.55
N ASP A 293 -2.95 8.88 38.56
CA ASP A 293 -1.97 9.57 39.40
C ASP A 293 -1.16 8.59 40.26
N PHE A 294 0.14 8.84 40.38
CA PHE A 294 1.07 7.97 41.09
C PHE A 294 0.77 7.88 42.59
N ASP A 295 0.52 9.02 43.24
CA ASP A 295 0.40 9.10 44.69
C ASP A 295 -0.97 8.60 45.17
N THR A 296 -2.02 8.93 44.42
CA THR A 296 -3.41 8.65 44.83
C THR A 296 -4.02 7.43 44.14
N GLY A 297 -3.51 7.01 42.97
CA GLY A 297 -4.16 6.00 42.14
C GLY A 297 -5.48 6.46 41.50
N LEU A 298 -5.85 7.73 41.64
CA LEU A 298 -7.06 8.29 41.04
C LEU A 298 -6.81 8.69 39.60
N LEU A 299 -7.86 8.60 38.79
CA LEU A 299 -7.84 9.05 37.41
C LEU A 299 -7.90 10.58 37.38
N VAL A 300 -6.95 11.21 36.70
CA VAL A 300 -6.83 12.66 36.52
C VAL A 300 -7.05 12.99 35.05
N GLU A 301 -8.06 13.81 34.81
CA GLU A 301 -8.32 14.42 33.51
C GLU A 301 -7.51 15.72 33.40
N LYS A 302 -6.72 15.86 32.33
CA LYS A 302 -5.95 17.07 32.05
C LYS A 302 -6.51 17.82 30.86
N TYR A 303 -6.97 19.03 31.13
CA TYR A 303 -7.48 19.99 30.17
C TYR A 303 -6.43 21.07 29.91
N ARG A 304 -6.67 21.93 28.91
CA ARG A 304 -5.74 23.02 28.59
C ARG A 304 -5.61 24.05 29.71
N ASP A 305 -6.63 24.24 30.53
CA ASP A 305 -6.69 25.24 31.60
C ASP A 305 -6.67 24.64 33.03
N GLY A 306 -6.42 23.34 33.17
CA GLY A 306 -6.23 22.71 34.49
C GLY A 306 -6.58 21.23 34.54
N ASN A 307 -6.63 20.70 35.76
CA ASN A 307 -6.92 19.28 36.01
C ASN A 307 -8.30 19.09 36.66
N VAL A 308 -8.89 17.92 36.43
CA VAL A 308 -9.97 17.35 37.24
C VAL A 308 -9.45 16.05 37.84
N VAL A 309 -9.31 16.00 39.16
CA VAL A 309 -9.09 14.74 39.88
C VAL A 309 -10.45 14.09 40.06
N THR A 310 -10.64 12.93 39.46
CA THR A 310 -11.91 12.19 39.53
C THR A 310 -12.00 11.37 40.81
N THR A 311 -13.17 10.79 41.07
CA THR A 311 -13.36 9.79 42.12
C THR A 311 -13.07 8.35 41.64
N THR A 312 -12.65 8.18 40.38
CA THR A 312 -12.38 6.85 39.80
C THR A 312 -10.99 6.40 40.23
N GLU A 313 -10.94 5.38 41.08
CA GLU A 313 -9.69 4.75 41.53
C GLU A 313 -9.29 3.62 40.58
N ILE A 314 -8.02 3.61 40.15
CA ILE A 314 -7.43 2.58 39.31
C ILE A 314 -6.25 1.95 40.06
N THR A 315 -6.44 0.71 40.49
CA THR A 315 -5.49 0.00 41.36
C THR A 315 -4.54 -0.91 40.59
N HIS A 316 -4.95 -1.43 39.42
CA HIS A 316 -4.16 -2.33 38.58
C HIS A 316 -4.52 -2.17 37.08
N GLY A 317 -3.72 -2.78 36.19
CA GLY A 317 -3.86 -2.63 34.73
C GLY A 317 -5.20 -3.11 34.18
N GLU A 318 -5.76 -4.23 34.66
CA GLU A 318 -7.07 -4.72 34.17
C GLU A 318 -8.22 -3.75 34.48
N ALA A 319 -8.13 -3.01 35.59
CA ALA A 319 -9.11 -1.98 35.92
C ALA A 319 -9.03 -0.81 34.93
N LEU A 320 -7.81 -0.39 34.54
CA LEU A 320 -7.65 0.63 33.50
C LEU A 320 -8.14 0.12 32.14
N GLN A 321 -7.83 -1.13 31.77
CA GLN A 321 -8.27 -1.70 30.51
C GLN A 321 -9.80 -1.74 30.44
N THR A 322 -10.47 -2.18 31.51
CA THR A 322 -11.95 -2.17 31.58
C THR A 322 -12.51 -0.75 31.41
N TYR A 323 -11.85 0.26 31.97
CA TYR A 323 -12.26 1.66 31.77
C TYR A 323 -12.10 2.08 30.30
N VAL A 324 -10.98 1.71 29.67
CA VAL A 324 -10.67 2.01 28.26
C VAL A 324 -11.65 1.32 27.32
N ASP A 325 -11.96 0.04 27.54
CA ASP A 325 -12.86 -0.76 26.70
C ASP A 325 -14.30 -0.19 26.66
N ASN A 326 -14.68 0.58 27.69
CA ASN A 326 -16.00 1.20 27.81
C ASN A 326 -16.07 2.64 27.29
N GLY A 327 -14.99 3.17 26.72
CA GLY A 327 -14.96 4.53 26.17
C GLY A 327 -14.28 4.62 24.80
N ASP A 328 -14.12 5.84 24.32
CA ASP A 328 -13.43 6.13 23.05
C ASP A 328 -12.11 6.83 23.40
N PHE A 329 -11.03 6.05 23.37
CA PHE A 329 -9.71 6.53 23.73
C PHE A 329 -8.71 6.32 22.61
N THR A 330 -7.70 7.18 22.59
CA THR A 330 -6.54 7.06 21.70
C THR A 330 -5.28 7.22 22.51
N VAL A 331 -4.31 6.32 22.34
CA VAL A 331 -3.01 6.45 22.97
C VAL A 331 -2.14 7.45 22.20
N ILE A 332 -1.65 8.44 22.94
CA ILE A 332 -0.73 9.45 22.43
C ILE A 332 0.70 9.03 22.71
N CYS A 333 1.46 8.84 21.63
CA CYS A 333 2.88 8.54 21.65
C CYS A 333 3.68 9.83 21.53
N PHE A 334 4.20 10.31 22.65
CA PHE A 334 4.93 11.58 22.69
C PHE A 334 6.24 11.44 21.91
N ILE A 335 6.70 12.54 21.29
CA ILE A 335 7.99 12.56 20.60
C ILE A 335 9.05 13.17 21.51
N SER A 336 10.24 12.57 21.53
CA SER A 336 11.39 13.09 22.28
C SER A 336 11.71 14.53 21.92
N HIS A 337 12.06 15.35 22.92
CA HIS A 337 12.53 16.73 22.72
C HIS A 337 13.78 16.79 21.83
N ARG A 338 14.61 15.75 21.86
CA ARG A 338 15.75 15.58 20.96
C ARG A 338 15.63 14.27 20.20
N LEU A 339 15.61 14.37 18.88
CA LEU A 339 15.60 13.22 18.00
C LEU A 339 16.42 13.57 16.77
N SER A 340 17.46 12.80 16.49
CA SER A 340 18.30 13.04 15.32
C SER A 340 17.53 12.76 14.05
N TRP A 341 17.26 11.48 13.81
CA TRP A 341 16.67 10.99 12.59
C TRP A 341 15.76 9.84 12.92
N LEU A 342 14.74 9.67 12.08
CA LEU A 342 13.91 8.49 12.14
C LEU A 342 14.70 7.26 11.67
N LEU A 343 14.38 6.11 12.26
CA LEU A 343 14.82 4.82 11.75
C LEU A 343 13.98 4.39 10.54
N ALA A 344 14.63 3.74 9.58
CA ALA A 344 14.01 3.09 8.43
C ALA A 344 14.87 1.90 8.00
N GLN A 345 14.33 1.03 7.16
CA GLN A 345 15.09 -0.08 6.61
C GLN A 345 15.77 0.35 5.32
N HIS A 346 17.04 -0.01 5.16
CA HIS A 346 17.69 0.07 3.86
C HIS A 346 17.02 -0.93 2.93
N ARG A 347 16.59 -0.48 1.75
CA ARG A 347 15.86 -1.32 0.78
C ARG A 347 16.72 -2.54 0.42
N GLY A 348 16.13 -3.74 0.49
CA GLY A 348 16.85 -5.00 0.24
C GLY A 348 17.61 -5.56 1.43
N THR A 349 17.51 -4.93 2.62
CA THR A 349 18.02 -5.47 3.89
C THR A 349 16.90 -5.51 4.93
N SER A 350 17.06 -6.32 5.97
CA SER A 350 16.15 -6.34 7.13
C SER A 350 16.60 -5.43 8.28
N THR A 351 17.73 -4.74 8.14
CA THR A 351 18.33 -3.95 9.21
C THR A 351 17.75 -2.54 9.23
N GLU A 352 17.26 -2.12 10.39
CA GLU A 352 16.87 -0.73 10.64
C GLU A 352 18.10 0.13 10.87
N GLU A 353 18.16 1.27 10.18
CA GLU A 353 19.21 2.26 10.32
C GLU A 353 18.64 3.68 10.33
N THR A 354 19.44 4.63 10.80
CA THR A 354 19.08 6.05 10.69
C THR A 354 19.05 6.46 9.22
N THR A 355 17.96 7.12 8.81
CA THR A 355 17.73 7.61 7.43
C THR A 355 18.76 8.65 6.90
N ASN A 356 19.75 9.01 7.71
CA ASN A 356 20.75 10.05 7.41
C ASN A 356 22.19 9.49 7.28
N ASN A 357 22.38 8.19 7.08
CA ASN A 357 23.72 7.67 6.75
C ASN A 357 24.19 8.30 5.43
N SER A 358 25.44 8.78 5.40
CA SER A 358 26.01 9.71 4.42
C SER A 358 26.19 9.17 2.99
N HIS A 359 25.56 8.05 2.64
CA HIS A 359 25.67 7.46 1.31
C HIS A 359 24.33 7.49 0.59
N VAL A 360 24.40 7.49 -0.74
CA VAL A 360 23.25 7.34 -1.64
C VAL A 360 22.64 5.97 -1.36
N PHE A 361 21.51 5.95 -0.66
CA PHE A 361 20.83 4.71 -0.28
C PHE A 361 19.32 4.81 -0.52
N ASP A 362 18.76 3.68 -0.92
CA ASP A 362 17.31 3.51 -1.03
C ASP A 362 16.78 3.09 0.34
N TYR A 363 15.73 3.76 0.81
CA TYR A 363 15.11 3.46 2.09
C TYR A 363 13.63 3.12 1.92
N SER A 364 13.12 2.31 2.83
CA SER A 364 11.69 2.13 3.07
C SER A 364 11.43 2.16 4.56
N GLY A 365 10.39 2.86 4.98
CA GLY A 365 10.03 2.96 6.39
C GLY A 365 8.54 3.01 6.62
N PHE A 366 8.19 2.74 7.87
CA PHE A 366 6.82 2.64 8.34
C PHE A 366 6.75 3.22 9.76
N TYR A 367 5.79 4.12 10.00
CA TYR A 367 5.45 4.68 11.30
C TYR A 367 3.96 4.48 11.56
N GLY A 368 3.62 3.73 12.62
CA GLY A 368 2.24 3.33 12.93
C GLY A 368 2.22 1.93 13.55
N VAL A 369 1.14 1.18 13.38
CA VAL A 369 1.05 -0.23 13.78
C VAL A 369 1.11 -1.15 12.56
N LEU A 370 2.11 -2.02 12.49
CA LEU A 370 2.26 -3.04 11.43
C LEU A 370 2.48 -4.40 12.07
N ASP A 371 1.68 -5.40 11.68
CA ASP A 371 1.80 -6.78 12.19
C ASP A 371 1.86 -6.87 13.73
N GLY A 372 1.11 -6.00 14.41
CA GLY A 372 1.08 -5.91 15.88
C GLY A 372 2.24 -5.14 16.52
N GLU A 373 3.21 -4.66 15.73
CA GLU A 373 4.33 -3.85 16.22
C GLU A 373 4.03 -2.35 16.10
N VAL A 374 4.18 -1.63 17.22
CA VAL A 374 3.98 -0.17 17.29
C VAL A 374 5.30 0.57 17.02
N LYS A 375 5.40 1.21 15.85
CA LYS A 375 6.56 2.02 15.42
C LYS A 375 6.23 3.52 15.32
N MET A 376 5.77 4.13 16.40
CA MET A 376 5.44 5.56 16.40
C MET A 376 5.92 6.31 17.65
N GLY A 377 6.23 7.59 17.47
CA GLY A 377 6.70 8.51 18.51
C GLY A 377 8.05 8.11 19.12
N SER A 378 8.23 8.39 20.40
CA SER A 378 9.42 8.03 21.19
C SER A 378 10.70 8.77 20.75
N ASN A 379 11.87 8.14 20.91
CA ASN A 379 13.17 8.64 20.48
C ASN A 379 13.66 7.99 19.16
N LYS A 380 12.75 7.44 18.35
CA LYS A 380 13.11 6.71 17.11
C LYS A 380 12.18 6.97 15.93
N TYR A 381 10.90 7.23 16.18
CA TYR A 381 9.86 7.22 15.15
C TYR A 381 9.07 8.54 15.15
N SER A 382 8.41 8.83 14.02
CA SER A 382 7.44 9.92 13.95
C SER A 382 6.13 9.43 14.54
N ALA A 383 5.28 10.36 14.96
CA ALA A 383 3.92 10.04 15.33
C ALA A 383 2.98 10.93 14.53
N HIS A 384 2.04 10.30 13.82
CA HIS A 384 1.08 11.01 12.99
C HIS A 384 -0.33 10.67 13.48
N TYR A 385 -1.14 11.70 13.61
CA TYR A 385 -2.53 11.62 14.02
C TYR A 385 -3.37 12.50 13.10
N ARG A 386 -4.66 12.19 12.95
CA ARG A 386 -5.66 13.11 12.39
C ARG A 386 -6.68 13.46 13.46
N PHE A 387 -7.13 14.71 13.44
CA PHE A 387 -8.30 15.14 14.18
C PHE A 387 -9.45 15.28 13.18
N THR A 388 -10.41 14.35 13.23
CA THR A 388 -11.44 14.17 12.21
C THR A 388 -12.53 15.24 12.30
N THR A 389 -13.41 15.29 11.29
CA THR A 389 -14.60 16.15 11.31
C THR A 389 -15.52 15.86 12.48
N ASP A 390 -15.52 14.62 12.96
CA ASP A 390 -16.31 14.15 14.10
C ASP A 390 -15.57 14.41 15.43
N LYS A 391 -14.52 15.24 15.40
CA LYS A 391 -13.68 15.61 16.54
C LYS A 391 -12.98 14.41 17.20
N LYS A 392 -12.69 13.35 16.44
CA LYS A 392 -11.93 12.21 16.95
C LYS A 392 -10.47 12.34 16.60
N LEU A 393 -9.61 12.16 17.59
CA LEU A 393 -8.18 12.01 17.38
C LEU A 393 -7.90 10.54 17.07
N GLU A 394 -7.26 10.28 15.95
CA GLU A 394 -6.97 8.92 15.48
C GLU A 394 -5.53 8.82 15.01
N PRO A 395 -4.80 7.74 15.35
CA PRO A 395 -3.45 7.54 14.84
C PRO A 395 -3.49 7.23 13.34
N LEU A 396 -2.40 7.55 12.65
CA LEU A 396 -2.21 7.28 11.25
C LEU A 396 -0.98 6.43 11.01
N VAL A 397 -1.08 5.60 9.99
CA VAL A 397 0.03 4.87 9.41
C VAL A 397 0.67 5.74 8.34
N TYR A 398 1.93 6.10 8.56
CA TYR A 398 2.79 6.74 7.56
C TYR A 398 3.78 5.73 7.03
N SER A 399 3.69 5.40 5.74
CA SER A 399 4.71 4.61 5.06
C SER A 399 5.41 5.45 4.01
N PHE A 400 6.69 5.17 3.77
CA PHE A 400 7.41 5.83 2.70
C PHE A 400 8.41 4.90 2.05
N THR A 401 8.71 5.22 0.80
CA THR A 401 9.76 4.62 0.02
C THR A 401 10.55 5.74 -0.63
N SER A 402 11.87 5.65 -0.57
CA SER A 402 12.74 6.58 -1.27
C SER A 402 13.72 5.82 -2.12
N THR A 403 13.97 6.38 -3.30
CA THR A 403 15.00 5.94 -4.21
C THR A 403 15.90 7.10 -4.58
N VAL A 404 17.20 6.84 -4.63
CA VAL A 404 18.15 7.81 -5.16
C VAL A 404 18.94 7.12 -6.25
N ALA A 405 18.76 7.59 -7.49
CA ALA A 405 19.44 6.99 -8.63
C ALA A 405 20.95 7.26 -8.51
N TYR A 406 21.72 6.23 -8.20
CA TYR A 406 23.18 6.29 -8.28
C TYR A 406 23.61 6.20 -9.75
N VAL A 407 24.26 7.24 -10.26
CA VAL A 407 24.87 7.23 -11.59
C VAL A 407 26.35 7.56 -11.44
N SER A 408 27.22 6.68 -11.95
CA SER A 408 28.67 6.69 -11.72
C SER A 408 29.46 7.73 -12.54
N THR A 409 28.79 8.64 -13.25
CA THR A 409 29.42 9.63 -14.14
C THR A 409 28.76 11.00 -13.94
N ASN A 410 29.31 12.07 -14.54
CA ASN A 410 28.93 13.50 -14.46
C ASN A 410 27.46 13.83 -14.80
N ALA A 411 26.51 13.09 -14.24
CA ALA A 411 25.08 13.26 -14.39
C ALA A 411 24.53 13.94 -13.14
N TYR A 412 23.47 14.69 -13.32
CA TYR A 412 22.66 15.17 -12.21
C TYR A 412 21.95 13.98 -11.58
N LEU A 413 22.19 13.75 -10.30
CA LEU A 413 21.52 12.67 -9.59
C LEU A 413 20.11 13.15 -9.25
N THR A 414 19.15 12.25 -9.39
CA THR A 414 17.75 12.54 -9.09
C THR A 414 17.28 11.54 -8.04
N GLY A 415 16.65 12.08 -7.01
CA GLY A 415 16.09 11.30 -5.94
C GLY A 415 14.61 11.55 -5.83
N GLU A 416 13.90 10.53 -5.36
CA GLU A 416 12.46 10.53 -5.22
C GLU A 416 12.10 9.94 -3.86
N VAL A 417 11.07 10.51 -3.24
CA VAL A 417 10.40 9.91 -2.09
C VAL A 417 8.91 9.90 -2.35
N THR A 418 8.29 8.75 -2.11
CA THR A 418 6.85 8.56 -2.12
C THR A 418 6.41 8.18 -0.72
N ALA A 419 5.47 8.92 -0.16
CA ALA A 419 4.87 8.68 1.14
C ALA A 419 3.38 8.41 1.01
N ALA A 420 2.85 7.50 1.82
CA ALA A 420 1.43 7.23 1.91
C ALA A 420 0.97 7.39 3.36
N LEU A 421 -0.17 8.06 3.53
CA LEU A 421 -0.91 8.12 4.78
C LEU A 421 -2.10 7.19 4.69
N ASN A 422 -2.20 6.26 5.62
CA ASN A 422 -3.33 5.35 5.76
C ASN A 422 -3.95 5.52 7.14
N ASP A 423 -5.27 5.35 7.24
CA ASP A 423 -5.89 5.15 8.54
C ASP A 423 -5.54 3.76 9.10
N MET A 424 -5.90 3.54 10.36
CA MET A 424 -5.64 2.28 11.04
C MET A 424 -6.44 1.09 10.48
N ALA A 425 -7.48 1.35 9.68
CA ALA A 425 -8.22 0.31 8.96
C ALA A 425 -7.57 -0.07 7.62
N GLY A 426 -6.48 0.61 7.24
CA GLY A 426 -5.74 0.36 6.00
C GLY A 426 -6.24 1.16 4.79
N ASN A 427 -7.20 2.07 4.96
CA ASN A 427 -7.65 2.92 3.87
C ASN A 427 -6.62 4.02 3.61
N THR A 428 -6.21 4.17 2.35
CA THR A 428 -5.29 5.22 1.94
C THR A 428 -5.97 6.58 1.89
N LEU A 429 -5.48 7.51 2.71
CA LEU A 429 -5.94 8.90 2.78
C LEU A 429 -5.24 9.78 1.75
N GLY A 430 -4.01 9.43 1.37
CA GLY A 430 -3.30 10.10 0.29
C GLY A 430 -1.93 9.49 0.03
N ILE A 431 -1.49 9.60 -1.22
CA ILE A 431 -0.14 9.20 -1.66
C ILE A 431 0.51 10.43 -2.26
N TYR A 432 1.73 10.73 -1.82
CA TYR A 432 2.43 11.96 -2.12
C TYR A 432 3.84 11.65 -2.59
N ARG A 433 4.26 12.32 -3.66
CA ARG A 433 5.59 12.14 -4.24
C ARG A 433 6.33 13.46 -4.27
N PHE A 434 7.57 13.45 -3.79
CA PHE A 434 8.50 14.56 -3.95
C PHE A 434 9.74 14.08 -4.69
N LYS A 435 10.18 14.88 -5.67
CA LYS A 435 11.33 14.59 -6.51
C LYS A 435 12.25 15.80 -6.53
N ALA A 436 13.53 15.57 -6.30
CA ALA A 436 14.56 16.59 -6.36
C ALA A 436 15.76 16.10 -7.18
N SER A 437 16.40 17.03 -7.87
CA SER A 437 17.64 16.79 -8.60
C SER A 437 18.77 17.58 -7.95
N SER A 438 19.99 17.08 -8.04
CA SER A 438 21.16 17.81 -7.58
C SER A 438 21.34 19.11 -8.38
N ASP A 439 21.89 20.15 -7.74
CA ASP A 439 22.19 21.42 -8.41
C ASP A 439 23.47 21.34 -9.27
N TYR A 440 24.29 20.31 -9.06
CA TYR A 440 25.51 20.05 -9.83
C TYR A 440 25.65 18.58 -10.23
N PRO A 441 26.39 18.29 -11.31
CA PRO A 441 26.71 16.92 -11.72
C PRO A 441 27.47 16.14 -10.63
N ALA A 442 27.23 14.84 -10.55
CA ALA A 442 27.87 13.90 -9.62
C ALA A 442 27.68 14.22 -8.12
N GLN A 443 26.67 15.04 -7.77
CA GLN A 443 26.32 15.37 -6.39
C GLN A 443 24.96 14.79 -5.99
N HIS A 444 24.76 14.59 -4.68
CA HIS A 444 23.51 14.04 -4.13
C HIS A 444 22.38 15.09 -4.16
N PRO A 445 21.12 14.71 -4.47
CA PRO A 445 19.95 15.60 -4.42
C PRO A 445 19.48 15.92 -2.98
N GLY A 446 20.35 15.80 -1.97
CA GLY A 446 19.99 15.88 -0.54
C GLY A 446 19.28 14.63 0.00
N HIS A 447 19.00 14.58 1.30
CA HIS A 447 18.44 13.38 1.96
C HIS A 447 16.98 13.14 1.62
N MET A 448 16.72 12.38 0.55
CA MET A 448 15.36 12.11 0.07
C MET A 448 14.56 11.17 0.98
N ALA A 449 15.23 10.24 1.67
CA ALA A 449 14.61 9.20 2.49
C ALA A 449 13.52 9.73 3.43
N SER A 450 13.72 10.89 4.04
CA SER A 450 12.77 11.51 4.96
C SER A 450 12.45 12.96 4.60
N ALA A 451 12.56 13.32 3.30
CA ALA A 451 12.34 14.70 2.87
C ALA A 451 10.89 15.15 3.10
N ILE A 452 9.90 14.28 2.90
CA ILE A 452 8.51 14.56 3.29
C ILE A 452 8.39 14.31 4.80
N VAL A 453 8.26 15.39 5.56
CA VAL A 453 8.21 15.33 7.03
C VAL A 453 6.78 15.10 7.50
N CYS A 454 5.85 15.87 6.95
CA CYS A 454 4.43 15.77 7.24
C CYS A 454 3.63 16.26 6.05
N ILE A 455 2.40 15.77 5.91
CA ILE A 455 1.44 16.29 4.94
C ILE A 455 0.01 16.03 5.40
N ASN A 456 -0.81 17.08 5.43
CA ASN A 456 -2.19 16.94 5.84
C ASN A 456 -3.04 16.35 4.69
N PRO A 457 -3.76 15.24 4.90
CA PRO A 457 -4.59 14.65 3.85
C PRO A 457 -5.80 15.50 3.43
N TYR A 458 -6.27 16.42 4.29
CA TYR A 458 -7.39 17.30 4.02
C TYR A 458 -7.00 18.50 3.15
N SER A 459 -5.91 19.21 3.48
CA SER A 459 -5.46 20.39 2.72
C SER A 459 -4.39 20.09 1.67
N GLN A 460 -3.75 18.91 1.77
CA GLN A 460 -2.63 18.48 0.92
C GLN A 460 -1.41 19.39 1.06
N VAL A 461 -1.30 20.08 2.20
CA VAL A 461 -0.19 20.96 2.56
C VAL A 461 0.70 20.27 3.60
N GLY A 462 2.01 20.47 3.48
CA GLY A 462 3.00 19.78 4.29
C GLY A 462 4.31 20.54 4.48
N ILE A 463 5.31 19.84 5.01
CA ILE A 463 6.68 20.32 5.13
C ILE A 463 7.63 19.35 4.42
N LEU A 464 8.50 19.93 3.60
CA LEU A 464 9.69 19.28 3.06
C LEU A 464 10.90 19.74 3.87
N ASN A 465 11.75 18.80 4.31
CA ASN A 465 13.08 19.10 4.80
C ASN A 465 14.10 18.62 3.76
N GLU A 466 14.63 19.54 2.96
CA GLU A 466 15.69 19.24 1.99
C GLU A 466 17.05 19.32 2.73
N HIS A 467 17.50 18.22 3.32
CA HIS A 467 18.80 18.22 4.01
C HIS A 467 19.95 18.11 3.02
N GLY A 468 20.99 18.94 3.18
CA GLY A 468 22.31 18.68 2.62
C GLY A 468 22.41 18.79 1.11
N ILE A 469 21.99 19.92 0.54
CA ILE A 469 22.39 20.26 -0.84
C ILE A 469 23.86 20.66 -0.77
N ASN A 470 24.75 19.77 -1.23
CA ASN A 470 26.19 20.00 -1.22
C ASN A 470 26.51 21.01 -2.32
N HIS A 471 27.12 22.15 -1.99
CA HIS A 471 27.74 23.04 -2.97
C HIS A 471 29.19 23.22 -2.56
N ASN A 472 30.13 22.71 -3.36
CA ASN A 472 31.59 22.91 -3.22
C ASN A 472 32.10 23.01 -1.76
N ASN A 473 32.05 21.91 -1.00
CA ASN A 473 32.47 21.82 0.42
C ASN A 473 31.62 22.63 1.43
N THR A 474 30.46 23.15 1.04
CA THR A 474 29.50 23.78 1.96
C THR A 474 28.14 23.11 1.84
N SER A 475 27.98 21.95 2.51
CA SER A 475 26.65 21.37 2.73
C SER A 475 25.77 22.40 3.43
N ARG A 476 24.65 22.78 2.81
CA ARG A 476 23.65 23.64 3.46
C ARG A 476 22.67 22.79 4.25
N TYR A 477 22.46 23.19 5.49
CA TYR A 477 21.56 22.57 6.46
C TYR A 477 20.39 23.51 6.79
N GLY A 478 19.25 22.95 7.19
CA GLY A 478 18.06 23.72 7.55
C GLY A 478 17.34 24.33 6.35
N LEU A 479 17.17 23.59 5.25
CA LEU A 479 16.34 24.02 4.11
C LEU A 479 14.92 23.45 4.22
N GLY A 480 14.22 23.75 5.30
CA GLY A 480 12.80 23.47 5.44
C GLY A 480 11.95 24.35 4.52
N ARG A 481 11.00 23.74 3.80
CA ARG A 481 9.99 24.44 3.00
C ARG A 481 8.60 23.93 3.33
N THR A 482 7.60 24.81 3.28
CA THR A 482 6.23 24.34 3.11
C THR A 482 6.07 23.72 1.73
N CYS A 483 5.15 22.79 1.57
CA CYS A 483 4.82 22.19 0.29
C CYS A 483 3.32 22.00 0.10
N LYS A 484 2.90 21.77 -1.13
CA LYS A 484 1.52 21.40 -1.46
C LYS A 484 1.49 20.37 -2.59
N ALA A 485 0.51 19.47 -2.51
CA ALA A 485 0.23 18.51 -3.55
C ALA A 485 -0.70 19.09 -4.63
N PHE A 486 -0.43 18.73 -5.88
CA PHE A 486 -1.23 19.10 -7.06
C PHE A 486 -1.70 17.86 -7.80
#